data_AF-A0A357EJH8-F1
#
_entry.id   AF-A0A357EJH8-F1
#
_cell.length_a   1.000
_cell.length_b   1.000
_cell.length_c   1.000
_cell.angle_alpha   90.00
_cell.angle_beta   90.00
_cell.angle_gamma   90.00
#
_symmetry.space_group_name_H-M   'P 1'
#
loop_
_entity.id
_entity.type
_entity.pdbx_description
1 polymer ?
#
loop_
_entity_poly.entity_id
_entity_poly.type
_entity_poly.pdbx_seq_one_letter_code
_entity_poly.pdbx_strand_id
1 'polypeptide(L)' 'MAGNTFGRLFTVTSFGESHGPAIGCVVDGCPPGFALSAEDIQKDLDRRKPGTSRHVT' A
#
# COMPACT_ATOMS: atom_id res chain seq x y z
N MET A 1 4.09 0.77 -19.40
CA MET A 1 4.99 0.10 -18.43
C MET A 1 4.32 -1.19 -17.99
N ALA A 2 4.84 -2.34 -18.38
CA ALA A 2 4.28 -3.65 -18.03
C ALA A 2 5.10 -4.22 -16.87
N GLY A 3 4.50 -4.33 -15.69
CA GLY A 3 5.19 -4.78 -14.48
C GLY A 3 4.63 -4.22 -13.17
N ASN A 4 3.38 -3.76 -13.15
CA ASN A 4 2.74 -3.22 -11.94
C ASN A 4 2.03 -4.29 -11.10
N THR A 5 2.07 -5.55 -11.52
CA THR A 5 1.44 -6.69 -10.83
C THR A 5 2.51 -7.60 -10.24
N PHE A 6 2.38 -7.94 -8.97
CA PHE A 6 3.25 -8.87 -8.25
C PHE A 6 2.44 -10.00 -7.61
N GLY A 7 2.90 -11.25 -7.70
CA GLY A 7 2.28 -12.42 -7.09
C GLY A 7 1.59 -13.36 -8.08
N ARG A 8 0.99 -14.46 -7.57
CA ARG A 8 0.30 -15.49 -8.38
C ARG A 8 -1.07 -15.90 -7.82
N LEU A 9 -1.13 -16.29 -6.54
CA LEU A 9 -2.38 -16.61 -5.85
C LEU A 9 -2.87 -15.43 -4.99
N PHE A 10 -1.92 -14.78 -4.31
CA PHE A 10 -2.10 -13.47 -3.70
C PHE A 10 -1.41 -12.45 -4.61
N THR A 11 -2.19 -11.60 -5.26
CA THR A 11 -1.70 -10.68 -6.30
C THR A 11 -1.94 -9.24 -5.90
N VAL A 12 -0.92 -8.40 -6.11
CA VAL A 12 -0.96 -6.97 -5.84
C VAL A 12 -0.71 -6.21 -7.13
N THR A 13 -1.65 -5.39 -7.56
CA THR A 13 -1.56 -4.57 -8.76
C THR A 13 -1.58 -3.09 -8.37
N SER A 14 -0.49 -2.37 -8.59
CA SER A 14 -0.40 -0.94 -8.26
C SER A 14 -0.81 -0.03 -9.43
N PHE A 15 -1.27 1.17 -9.10
CA PHE A 15 -1.62 2.21 -10.06
C PHE A 15 -1.42 3.61 -9.47
N GLY A 16 -1.41 4.61 -10.36
CA GLY A 16 -1.20 6.01 -9.99
C GLY A 16 0.26 6.45 -10.06
N GLU A 17 0.46 7.75 -9.99
CA GLU A 17 1.75 8.41 -10.16
C GLU A 17 1.99 9.38 -9.00
N SER A 18 3.26 9.66 -8.69
CA SER A 18 3.63 10.53 -7.55
C SER A 18 3.08 11.96 -7.65
N HIS A 19 2.86 12.46 -8.88
CA HIS A 19 2.26 13.78 -9.16
C HIS A 19 0.80 13.68 -9.62
N GLY A 20 0.23 12.48 -9.62
CA GLY A 20 -1.16 12.24 -9.98
C GLY A 20 -2.12 12.61 -8.84
N PRO A 21 -3.44 12.58 -9.10
CA PRO A 21 -4.45 12.89 -8.11
C PRO A 21 -4.49 11.86 -6.95
N ALA A 22 -4.04 10.62 -7.21
CA ALA A 22 -3.97 9.55 -6.23
C ALA A 22 -2.96 8.47 -6.64
N ILE A 23 -2.51 7.70 -5.65
CA ILE A 23 -1.77 6.44 -5.81
C ILE A 23 -2.50 5.34 -5.04
N GLY A 24 -2.47 4.11 -5.57
CA GLY A 24 -3.18 2.99 -4.94
C GLY A 24 -2.75 1.62 -5.46
N CYS A 25 -3.41 0.60 -4.95
CA CYS A 25 -3.25 -0.76 -5.43
C CYS A 25 -4.53 -1.58 -5.22
N VAL A 26 -4.68 -2.64 -6.01
CA VAL A 26 -5.67 -3.70 -5.84
C VAL A 26 -4.97 -4.93 -5.31
N VAL A 27 -5.55 -5.58 -4.30
CA VAL A 27 -5.04 -6.80 -3.68
C VAL A 27 -6.08 -7.90 -3.84
N ASP A 28 -5.74 -8.96 -4.56
CA ASP A 28 -6.60 -10.12 -4.79
C ASP A 28 -6.03 -11.38 -4.12
N GLY A 29 -6.91 -12.35 -3.85
CA GLY A 29 -6.55 -13.60 -3.18
C GLY A 29 -6.59 -13.55 -1.65
N CYS A 30 -7.18 -12.50 -1.07
CA CYS A 30 -7.41 -12.44 0.38
C CYS A 30 -8.52 -13.43 0.78
N PRO A 31 -8.29 -14.31 1.78
CA PRO A 31 -9.30 -15.24 2.23
C PRO A 31 -10.51 -14.49 2.85
N PRO A 32 -11.73 -15.01 2.68
CA PRO A 32 -12.92 -14.42 3.29
C PRO A 32 -12.88 -14.56 4.82
N GLY A 33 -13.51 -13.61 5.52
CA GLY A 33 -13.56 -13.61 6.99
C GLY A 33 -12.31 -13.03 7.67
N PHE A 34 -11.32 -12.58 6.90
CA PHE A 34 -10.20 -11.81 7.45
C PHE A 34 -10.66 -10.41 7.86
N ALA A 35 -10.54 -10.08 9.14
CA ALA A 35 -10.84 -8.74 9.63
C ALA A 35 -9.75 -7.78 9.15
N LEU A 36 -10.15 -6.76 8.38
CA LEU A 36 -9.27 -5.73 7.87
C LEU A 36 -9.95 -4.37 8.00
N SER A 37 -9.28 -3.42 8.65
CA SER A 37 -9.69 -2.02 8.65
C SER A 37 -8.62 -1.12 8.02
N ALA A 38 -8.99 0.12 7.71
CA ALA A 38 -8.04 1.11 7.20
C ALA A 38 -6.94 1.43 8.25
N GLU A 39 -7.24 1.30 9.54
CA GLU A 39 -6.31 1.61 10.63
C GLU A 39 -5.15 0.61 10.69
N ASP A 40 -5.39 -0.63 10.28
CA ASP A 40 -4.34 -1.65 10.19
C ASP A 40 -3.27 -1.26 9.16
N ILE A 41 -3.70 -0.70 8.03
CA ILE A 41 -2.81 -0.23 6.95
C ILE A 41 -2.16 1.11 7.33
N GLN A 42 -2.92 2.02 7.96
CA GLN A 42 -2.45 3.37 8.28
C GLN A 42 -1.23 3.36 9.20
N LYS A 43 -1.16 2.41 10.15
CA LYS A 43 0.01 2.25 11.04
C LYS A 43 1.30 2.02 10.25
N ASP A 44 1.27 1.16 9.23
CA ASP A 44 2.44 0.88 8.40
C ASP A 44 2.78 2.02 7.44
N LEU A 45 1.77 2.76 6.97
CA LEU A 45 1.99 3.99 6.20
C LEU A 45 2.67 5.07 7.06
N ASP A 46 2.22 5.26 8.30
CA ASP A 46 2.78 6.27 9.20
C ASP A 46 4.21 5.93 9.63
N ARG A 47 4.55 4.65 9.78
CA ARG A 47 5.93 4.20 10.01
C ARG A 47 6.87 4.56 8.87
N ARG A 48 6.38 4.68 7.64
CA ARG A 48 7.17 5.08 6.46
C ARG A 48 7.31 6.59 6.32
N LYS A 49 6.47 7.39 6.98
CA LYS A 49 6.55 8.86 6.88
C LYS A 49 7.88 9.35 7.45
N PRO A 50 8.69 10.09 6.66
CA PRO A 50 9.87 10.78 7.20
C PRO A 50 9.43 11.87 8.20
N GLY A 51 10.21 12.10 9.25
CA GLY A 51 9.92 13.12 10.29
C GLY A 51 9.53 12.60 11.67
N THR A 52 9.41 11.28 11.87
CA THR A 52 9.26 10.67 13.22
C THR A 52 10.60 10.48 13.94
N SER A 53 11.73 10.65 13.25
CA SER A 53 13.06 10.65 13.86
C SER A 53 13.51 12.08 14.17
N ARG A 54 14.21 12.27 15.30
CA ARG A 54 14.74 13.55 15.78
C ARG A 54 15.74 14.27 14.84
N HIS A 55 16.02 13.69 13.67
CA HIS A 55 17.07 14.09 12.74
C HIS A 55 16.56 14.56 11.37
N VAL A 56 15.25 14.54 11.14
CA VAL A 56 14.66 15.02 9.89
C VAL A 56 13.65 16.11 10.26
N THR A 57 14.01 17.36 10.00
CA THR A 57 13.15 18.55 10.13
C THR A 57 12.09 18.58 9.04
#